data_AF-A0A356PAS8-F1
#
_entry.id   AF-A0A356PAS8-F1
#
_cell.length_a   1.000
_cell.length_b   1.000
_cell.length_c   1.000
_cell.angle_alpha   90.00
_cell.angle_beta   90.00
_cell.angle_gamma   90.00
#
_symmetry.space_group_name_H-M   'P 1'
#
loop_
_entity.id
_entity.type
_entity.pdbx_description
1 polymer ?
#
loop_
_entity_poly.entity_id
_entity_poly.type
_entity_poly.pdbx_seq_one_letter_code
_entity_poly.pdbx_strand_id
1 'polypeptide(L)'
;MGGASLGIVIGGLIGGLSTSSFTENIFSEYVPETSTPKQSTYDYENVTLQIKEEQLDLAKKLIQTGEVKIYREYFTEEKSFTVPVKREELVIEKKKLSTGTPEHKDGPTEIIRILLSEEQVEFTKHKVALEDVSIYKQQLEDIKQVEETLKREELKIKISGSPLVKD
;
A
#
# COMPACT_ATOMS: atom_id res chain seq x y z
N MET A 1 11.42 17.44 21.62
CA MET A 1 12.51 18.35 21.21
C MET A 1 13.00 17.84 19.86
N GLY A 2 12.79 18.47 18.71
CA GLY A 2 12.85 19.91 18.43
C GLY A 2 14.24 20.21 17.87
N GLY A 3 14.36 20.32 16.54
CA GLY A 3 15.63 20.66 15.89
C GLY A 3 15.53 20.57 14.38
N ALA A 4 15.09 21.66 13.73
CA ALA A 4 15.17 21.89 12.30
C ALA A 4 16.57 22.38 11.92
N SER A 5 17.08 22.02 10.74
CA SER A 5 18.23 22.68 10.13
C SER A 5 17.88 23.13 8.72
N LEU A 6 17.71 24.45 8.60
CA LEU A 6 17.59 25.23 7.37
C LEU A 6 18.92 25.36 6.63
N GLY A 7 18.82 25.39 5.28
CA GLY A 7 19.53 26.31 4.35
C GLY A 7 21.05 26.15 4.18
N ILE A 8 21.70 26.56 3.08
CA ILE A 8 21.39 27.55 2.03
C ILE A 8 22.17 27.15 0.76
N VAL A 9 21.58 27.34 -0.43
CA VAL A 9 22.28 27.31 -1.73
C VAL A 9 22.77 28.73 -2.04
N ILE A 10 24.08 28.94 -2.17
CA ILE A 10 24.64 30.24 -2.61
C ILE A 10 25.26 30.04 -4.00
N GLY A 11 24.58 30.57 -5.02
CA GLY A 11 25.17 30.90 -6.31
C GLY A 11 25.46 32.40 -6.35
N GLY A 12 26.67 32.77 -6.76
CA GLY A 12 27.09 34.18 -6.90
C GLY A 12 28.00 34.37 -8.11
N LEU A 13 27.47 35.06 -9.11
CA LEU A 13 28.08 35.47 -10.39
C LEU A 13 29.12 36.60 -10.20
N ILE A 14 30.16 36.58 -11.03
CA ILE A 14 31.24 37.56 -11.14
C ILE A 14 30.79 38.77 -11.96
N GLY A 15 31.10 39.99 -11.49
CA GLY A 15 31.03 41.22 -12.28
C GLY A 15 31.78 42.36 -11.58
N GLY A 16 32.78 42.94 -12.25
CA GLY A 16 33.70 43.93 -11.68
C GLY A 16 33.45 45.39 -12.07
N LEU A 17 34.52 46.19 -11.92
CA LEU A 17 34.97 47.33 -12.73
C LEU A 17 35.02 48.74 -12.06
N SER A 18 36.24 49.35 -12.10
CA SER A 18 36.63 50.79 -12.23
C SER A 18 36.30 51.83 -11.12
N THR A 19 37.00 52.96 -10.90
CA THR A 19 38.28 53.61 -11.33
C THR A 19 38.56 54.87 -10.46
N SER A 20 39.85 55.25 -10.35
CA SER A 20 40.45 56.62 -10.40
C SER A 20 40.22 57.72 -9.33
N SER A 21 41.28 57.95 -8.52
CA SER A 21 42.12 59.17 -8.29
C SER A 21 41.58 60.54 -7.85
N PHE A 22 42.21 61.08 -6.79
CA PHE A 22 42.46 62.52 -6.53
C PHE A 22 43.85 62.73 -5.88
N THR A 23 44.54 63.81 -6.25
CA THR A 23 45.94 64.18 -5.91
C THR A 23 46.04 65.52 -5.16
N GLU A 24 47.04 65.68 -4.28
CA GLU A 24 47.89 66.88 -4.03
C GLU A 24 48.92 66.51 -2.92
N ASN A 25 50.23 66.35 -3.17
CA ASN A 25 51.36 67.29 -3.32
C ASN A 25 51.82 68.04 -2.03
N ILE A 26 53.11 67.87 -1.64
CA ILE A 26 54.15 68.90 -1.38
C ILE A 26 55.35 68.32 -0.57
N PHE A 27 56.52 68.29 -1.22
CA PHE A 27 57.91 68.55 -0.78
C PHE A 27 58.75 67.59 0.12
N SER A 28 59.63 66.84 -0.55
CA SER A 28 61.10 66.70 -0.39
C SER A 28 61.72 66.36 0.98
N GLU A 29 62.32 65.16 1.07
CA GLU A 29 63.74 65.00 1.42
C GLU A 29 64.28 63.67 0.86
N TYR A 30 65.36 63.74 0.06
CA TYR A 30 66.02 62.58 -0.54
C TYR A 30 66.96 61.94 0.48
N VAL A 31 66.62 60.75 0.98
CA VAL A 31 67.45 59.94 1.88
C VAL A 31 67.79 58.62 1.17
N PRO A 32 69.09 58.26 1.02
CA PRO A 32 69.50 57.09 0.25
C PRO A 32 69.13 55.78 0.97
N GLU A 33 68.64 54.83 0.18
CA GLU A 33 68.18 53.50 0.60
C GLU A 33 69.28 52.71 1.32
N THR A 34 69.14 52.52 2.63
CA THR A 34 69.79 51.40 3.33
C THR A 34 68.93 50.16 3.13
N SER A 35 69.44 49.20 2.37
CA SER A 35 68.85 47.90 2.08
C SER A 35 68.66 47.06 3.35
N THR A 36 67.55 47.28 4.03
CA THR A 36 66.99 46.28 4.96
C THR A 36 66.58 45.06 4.14
N PRO A 37 67.01 43.83 4.47
CA PRO A 37 66.53 42.65 3.78
C PRO A 37 65.01 42.58 3.98
N LYS A 38 64.30 42.73 2.86
CA LYS A 38 62.86 42.61 2.71
C LYS A 38 62.45 41.29 3.39
N GLN A 39 61.79 41.36 4.55
CA GLN A 39 61.13 40.19 5.13
C GLN A 39 60.16 39.68 4.07
N SER A 40 60.51 38.56 3.46
CA SER A 40 59.63 37.83 2.56
C SER A 40 58.42 37.41 3.38
N THR A 41 57.31 38.11 3.23
CA THR A 41 55.99 37.56 3.54
C THR A 41 55.85 36.33 2.64
N TYR A 42 56.14 35.16 3.19
CA TYR A 42 55.85 33.89 2.53
C TYR A 42 54.32 33.81 2.46
N ASP A 43 53.77 34.02 1.28
CA ASP A 43 52.37 33.70 1.00
C ASP A 43 52.29 32.18 0.96
N TYR A 44 51.97 31.56 2.10
CA TYR A 44 51.72 30.13 2.15
C TYR A 44 50.45 29.88 1.33
N GLU A 45 50.61 29.35 0.12
CA GLU A 45 49.48 28.82 -0.63
C GLU A 45 48.90 27.64 0.17
N ASN A 46 47.82 27.89 0.90
CA ASN A 46 47.13 26.87 1.66
C ASN A 46 46.39 25.93 0.71
N VAL A 47 46.88 24.68 0.60
CA VAL A 47 46.20 23.63 -0.16
C VAL A 47 45.37 22.78 0.80
N THR A 48 44.05 22.74 0.58
CA THR A 48 43.13 21.86 1.33
C THR A 48 42.76 20.67 0.47
N LEU A 49 42.97 19.46 0.99
CA LEU A 49 42.53 18.20 0.36
C LEU A 49 41.37 17.61 1.17
N GLN A 50 40.27 17.30 0.49
CA GLN A 50 39.14 16.60 1.09
C GLN A 50 39.33 15.10 0.90
N ILE A 51 39.46 14.38 2.00
CA ILE A 51 39.54 12.93 2.03
C ILE A 51 38.12 12.39 2.21
N LYS A 52 37.73 11.41 1.38
CA LYS A 52 36.39 10.81 1.39
C LYS A 52 36.40 9.36 1.86
N GLU A 53 35.26 8.94 2.40
CA GLU A 53 34.97 7.58 2.82
C GLU A 53 33.57 7.20 2.35
N GLU A 54 33.41 5.99 1.84
CA GLU A 54 32.11 5.44 1.45
C GLU A 54 31.37 4.88 2.69
N GLN A 55 30.06 5.11 2.75
CA GLN A 55 29.18 4.58 3.79
C GLN A 55 28.04 3.78 3.16
N LEU A 56 27.57 2.72 3.83
CA LEU A 56 26.50 1.86 3.35
C LEU A 56 25.22 2.04 4.17
N ASP A 57 24.12 2.36 3.48
CA ASP A 57 22.78 2.41 4.04
C ASP A 57 21.94 1.20 3.58
N LEU A 58 21.30 0.51 4.53
CA LEU A 58 20.44 -0.64 4.24
C LEU A 58 18.96 -0.28 4.39
N ALA A 59 18.19 -0.52 3.33
CA ALA A 59 16.74 -0.39 3.34
C ALA A 59 16.08 -1.65 2.73
N LYS A 60 14.93 -2.04 3.28
CA LYS A 60 14.08 -3.11 2.73
C LYS A 60 12.81 -2.51 2.17
N LYS A 61 12.36 -3.02 1.02
CA LYS A 61 11.08 -2.67 0.42
C LYS A 61 10.19 -3.91 0.32
N LEU A 62 8.92 -3.76 0.69
CA LEU A 62 7.92 -4.78 0.41
C LEU A 62 7.53 -4.72 -1.06
N ILE A 63 7.62 -5.87 -1.73
CA ILE A 63 7.23 -6.04 -3.13
C ILE A 63 6.08 -7.05 -3.14
N GLN A 64 4.96 -6.67 -3.75
CA GLN A 64 3.85 -7.59 -3.96
C GLN A 64 4.23 -8.57 -5.06
N THR A 65 4.27 -9.86 -4.73
CA THR A 65 4.65 -10.93 -5.67
C THR A 65 3.45 -11.66 -6.26
N GLY A 66 2.25 -11.44 -5.71
CA GLY A 66 1.03 -12.09 -6.18
C GLY A 66 -0.24 -11.47 -5.61
N GLU A 67 -1.37 -11.95 -6.12
CA GLU A 67 -2.72 -11.57 -5.70
C GLU A 67 -3.57 -12.84 -5.59
N VAL A 68 -4.38 -12.94 -4.54
CA VAL A 68 -5.32 -14.03 -4.32
C VAL A 68 -6.73 -13.45 -4.26
N LYS A 69 -7.64 -14.01 -5.05
CA LYS A 69 -9.07 -13.66 -5.04
C LYS A 69 -9.87 -14.84 -4.49
N ILE A 70 -10.67 -14.57 -3.47
CA ILE A 70 -11.49 -15.57 -2.79
C ILE A 70 -12.95 -15.26 -3.10
N TYR A 71 -13.68 -16.25 -3.59
CA TYR A 71 -15.10 -16.13 -3.87
C TYR A 71 -15.81 -17.42 -3.47
N ARG A 72 -17.11 -17.30 -3.21
CA ARG A 72 -18.00 -18.44 -3.00
C ARG A 72 -18.90 -18.57 -4.22
N GLU A 73 -19.09 -19.80 -4.68
CA GLU A 73 -20.10 -20.15 -5.67
C GLU A 73 -21.33 -20.72 -4.98
N TYR A 74 -22.51 -20.52 -5.57
CA TYR A 74 -23.76 -21.09 -5.09
C TYR A 74 -24.31 -22.02 -6.14
N PHE A 75 -24.74 -23.19 -5.70
CA PHE A 75 -25.38 -24.19 -6.54
C PHE A 75 -26.82 -24.36 -6.06
N THR A 76 -27.75 -24.38 -7.02
CA THR A 76 -29.16 -24.64 -6.77
C THR A 76 -29.48 -26.04 -7.27
N GLU A 77 -30.12 -26.83 -6.42
CA GLU A 77 -30.63 -28.16 -6.77
C GLU A 77 -32.16 -28.10 -6.70
N GLU A 78 -32.83 -28.56 -7.75
CA GLU A 78 -34.29 -28.71 -7.77
C GLU A 78 -34.65 -30.11 -7.25
N LYS A 79 -35.60 -30.17 -6.30
CA LYS A 79 -36.12 -31.43 -5.75
C LYS A 79 -37.63 -31.45 -5.89
N SER A 80 -38.14 -32.56 -6.42
CA SER A 80 -39.57 -32.80 -6.58
C SER A 80 -40.04 -33.82 -5.55
N PHE A 81 -41.18 -33.56 -4.93
CA PHE A 81 -41.81 -34.44 -3.95
C PHE A 81 -43.23 -34.77 -4.40
N THR A 82 -43.63 -36.03 -4.30
CA THR A 82 -45.02 -36.45 -4.46
C THR A 82 -45.61 -36.71 -3.09
N VAL A 83 -46.55 -35.86 -2.68
CA VAL A 83 -47.20 -35.94 -1.37
C VAL A 83 -48.68 -36.24 -1.60
N PRO A 84 -49.21 -37.36 -1.07
CA PRO A 84 -50.64 -37.62 -1.14
C PRO A 84 -51.38 -36.62 -0.25
N VAL A 85 -52.42 -35.99 -0.79
CA VAL A 85 -53.30 -35.07 -0.05
C VAL A 85 -54.72 -35.61 -0.06
N LYS A 86 -55.43 -35.39 1.04
CA LYS A 86 -56.83 -35.76 1.21
C LYS A 86 -57.72 -34.53 1.08
N ARG A 87 -58.92 -34.77 0.56
CA ARG A 87 -60.04 -33.85 0.59
C ARG A 87 -61.25 -34.53 1.18
N GLU A 88 -62.00 -33.79 1.97
CA GLU A 88 -63.23 -34.24 2.59
C GLU A 88 -64.42 -33.56 1.91
N GLU A 89 -65.36 -34.36 1.41
CA GLU A 89 -66.58 -33.90 0.76
C GLU A 89 -67.79 -34.41 1.54
N LEU A 90 -68.70 -33.50 1.90
CA LEU A 90 -70.05 -33.85 2.30
C LEU A 90 -70.89 -34.11 1.05
N VAL A 91 -71.42 -35.33 0.93
CA VAL A 91 -72.30 -35.74 -0.16
C VAL A 91 -73.72 -35.87 0.38
N ILE A 92 -74.64 -35.07 -0.16
CA ILE A 92 -76.07 -35.11 0.17
C ILE A 92 -76.82 -35.67 -1.03
N GLU A 93 -77.48 -36.81 -0.84
CA GLU A 93 -78.33 -37.43 -1.86
C GLU A 93 -79.81 -37.19 -1.53
N LYS A 94 -80.52 -36.53 -2.43
CA LYS A 94 -81.96 -36.30 -2.32
C LYS A 94 -82.70 -37.15 -3.35
N LYS A 95 -83.40 -38.16 -2.85
CA LYS A 95 -84.27 -39.04 -3.66
C LYS A 95 -85.71 -38.53 -3.62
N LYS A 96 -86.33 -38.34 -4.78
CA LYS A 96 -87.78 -38.06 -4.86
C LYS A 96 -88.54 -39.37 -4.70
N LEU A 97 -89.41 -39.44 -3.70
CA LEU A 97 -90.34 -40.56 -3.52
C LEU A 97 -91.51 -40.41 -4.50
N SER A 98 -91.69 -41.38 -5.39
CA SER A 98 -92.82 -41.39 -6.33
C SER A 98 -94.09 -41.87 -5.63
N THR A 99 -95.13 -41.07 -5.58
CA THR A 99 -96.44 -41.45 -5.03
C THR A 99 -97.33 -42.01 -6.13
N GLY A 100 -97.12 -43.28 -6.51
CA GLY A 100 -98.04 -43.98 -7.43
C GLY A 100 -97.50 -45.30 -7.98
N THR A 101 -98.21 -46.41 -7.65
CA THR A 101 -98.15 -47.81 -8.15
C THR A 101 -96.78 -48.53 -8.24
N PRO A 102 -96.69 -49.85 -7.97
CA PRO A 102 -95.43 -50.56 -7.72
C PRO A 102 -94.60 -50.90 -8.96
N GLU A 103 -94.97 -50.39 -10.14
CA GLU A 103 -94.32 -50.69 -11.41
C GLU A 103 -93.54 -49.47 -11.92
N HIS A 104 -92.27 -49.38 -11.48
CA HIS A 104 -91.28 -48.31 -11.72
C HIS A 104 -91.59 -46.95 -11.03
N LYS A 105 -90.64 -46.23 -10.43
CA LYS A 105 -89.40 -45.68 -11.01
C LYS A 105 -88.57 -45.13 -9.84
N ASP A 106 -87.27 -45.41 -9.78
CA ASP A 106 -86.36 -44.54 -9.02
C ASP A 106 -86.50 -43.12 -9.61
N GLY A 107 -86.95 -42.16 -8.80
CA GLY A 107 -87.05 -40.78 -9.21
C GLY A 107 -85.67 -40.17 -9.49
N PRO A 108 -85.58 -39.02 -10.18
CA PRO A 108 -84.31 -38.33 -10.38
C PRO A 108 -83.65 -38.04 -9.02
N THR A 109 -82.42 -38.51 -8.85
CA THR A 109 -81.61 -38.28 -7.64
C THR A 109 -80.82 -37.01 -7.82
N GLU A 110 -81.01 -36.07 -6.90
CA GLU A 110 -80.25 -34.82 -6.85
C GLU A 110 -79.07 -35.03 -5.88
N ILE A 111 -77.85 -34.80 -6.35
CA ILE A 111 -76.63 -34.95 -5.55
C ILE A 111 -76.01 -33.56 -5.36
N ILE A 112 -75.80 -33.17 -4.11
CA ILE A 112 -75.10 -31.94 -3.73
C ILE A 112 -73.79 -32.34 -3.06
N ARG A 113 -72.67 -31.77 -3.51
CA ARG A 113 -71.33 -31.99 -2.93
C ARG A 113 -70.82 -30.69 -2.35
N ILE A 114 -70.41 -30.72 -1.08
CA ILE A 114 -69.88 -29.56 -0.36
C ILE A 114 -68.48 -29.93 0.15
N LEU A 115 -67.47 -29.16 -0.24
CA LEU A 115 -66.10 -29.35 0.24
C LEU A 115 -66.01 -28.90 1.71
N LEU A 116 -65.54 -29.77 2.60
CA LEU A 116 -65.43 -29.47 4.03
C LEU A 116 -64.00 -29.10 4.43
N SER A 117 -63.02 -29.86 3.94
CA SER A 117 -61.61 -29.66 4.26
C SER A 117 -60.70 -30.18 3.14
N GLU A 118 -59.51 -29.59 3.04
CA GLU A 118 -58.47 -29.98 2.09
C GLU A 118 -57.10 -29.89 2.79
N GLU A 119 -56.29 -30.93 2.65
CA GLU A 119 -54.90 -30.93 3.13
C GLU A 119 -54.02 -30.04 2.23
N GLN A 120 -53.25 -29.15 2.83
CA GLN A 120 -52.27 -28.30 2.15
C GLN A 120 -50.85 -28.69 2.53
N VAL A 121 -49.94 -28.71 1.55
CA VAL A 121 -48.52 -29.04 1.76
C VAL A 121 -47.70 -27.76 1.88
N GLU A 122 -46.92 -27.65 2.95
CA GLU A 122 -45.98 -26.54 3.17
C GLU A 122 -44.55 -27.06 3.26
N PHE A 123 -43.60 -26.35 2.63
CA PHE A 123 -42.17 -26.67 2.69
C PHE A 123 -41.39 -25.52 3.31
N THR A 124 -40.58 -25.83 4.33
CA THR A 124 -39.67 -24.87 4.96
C THR A 124 -38.22 -25.30 4.76
N LYS A 125 -37.40 -24.40 4.21
CA LYS A 125 -35.95 -24.61 4.09
C LYS A 125 -35.24 -23.94 5.26
N HIS A 126 -34.31 -24.66 5.88
CA HIS A 126 -33.40 -24.12 6.88
C HIS A 126 -31.95 -24.21 6.37
N LYS A 127 -31.12 -23.22 6.74
CA LYS A 127 -29.70 -23.21 6.39
C LYS A 127 -28.93 -24.00 7.44
N VAL A 128 -27.96 -24.80 6.99
CA VAL A 128 -27.05 -25.55 7.84
C VAL A 128 -25.62 -25.19 7.43
N ALA A 129 -24.75 -24.92 8.40
CA ALA A 129 -23.34 -24.72 8.15
C ALA A 129 -22.70 -26.07 7.80
N LEU A 130 -21.94 -26.11 6.71
CA LEU A 130 -21.23 -27.32 6.27
C LEU A 130 -19.79 -27.31 6.74
N GLU A 131 -19.08 -26.20 6.48
CA GLU A 131 -17.65 -26.08 6.71
C GLU A 131 -17.29 -24.66 7.15
N ASP A 132 -16.24 -24.57 7.97
CA ASP A 132 -15.60 -23.31 8.38
C ASP A 132 -14.21 -23.21 7.74
N VAL A 133 -13.98 -22.17 6.93
CA VAL A 133 -12.71 -21.95 6.23
C VAL A 133 -12.01 -20.72 6.81
N SER A 134 -10.78 -20.90 7.30
CA SER A 134 -9.94 -19.83 7.87
C SER A 134 -8.78 -19.49 6.96
N ILE A 135 -8.62 -18.20 6.65
CA ILE A 135 -7.58 -17.69 5.74
C ILE A 135 -6.80 -16.60 6.47
N TYR A 136 -5.48 -16.76 6.56
CA TYR A 136 -4.62 -15.79 7.23
C TYR A 136 -3.26 -15.68 6.55
N LYS A 137 -2.61 -14.54 6.75
CA LYS A 137 -1.25 -14.27 6.28
C LYS A 137 -0.26 -14.53 7.40
N GLN A 138 0.75 -15.34 7.15
CA GLN A 138 1.89 -15.51 8.05
C GLN A 138 3.08 -14.69 7.53
N GLN A 139 3.76 -14.01 8.44
CA GLN A 139 5.06 -13.38 8.17
C GLN A 139 6.15 -14.30 8.71
N LEU A 140 7.12 -14.63 7.86
CA LEU A 140 8.29 -15.41 8.20
C LEU A 140 9.52 -14.54 7.99
N GLU A 141 10.44 -14.62 8.94
CA GLU A 141 11.73 -13.95 8.83
C GLU A 141 12.75 -14.90 8.20
N ASP A 142 13.54 -14.37 7.28
CA ASP A 142 14.63 -15.08 6.63
C ASP A 142 15.87 -14.16 6.64
N ILE A 143 17.05 -14.76 6.79
CA ILE A 143 18.32 -14.04 6.89
C ILE A 143 19.03 -14.11 5.54
N LYS A 144 19.25 -12.95 4.92
CA LYS A 144 20.08 -12.83 3.72
C LYS A 144 21.40 -12.15 4.06
N GLN A 145 22.50 -12.80 3.72
CA GLN A 145 23.83 -12.19 3.79
C GLN A 145 24.03 -11.28 2.58
N VAL A 146 24.50 -10.06 2.85
CA VAL A 146 24.87 -9.07 1.84
C VAL A 146 26.28 -8.60 2.18
N GLU A 147 27.19 -8.73 1.21
CA GLU A 147 28.59 -8.31 1.35
C GLU A 147 28.85 -7.18 0.34
N GLU A 148 29.51 -6.12 0.80
CA GLU A 148 29.85 -4.96 -0.01
C GLU A 148 31.25 -4.43 0.38
N THR A 149 31.99 -3.87 -0.58
CA THR A 149 33.34 -3.33 -0.32
C THR A 149 33.30 -1.81 -0.31
N LEU A 150 33.66 -1.21 0.83
CA LEU A 150 33.71 0.25 0.99
C LEU A 150 35.13 0.77 0.82
N LYS A 151 35.26 1.89 0.10
CA LYS A 151 36.54 2.57 -0.11
C LYS A 151 36.74 3.70 0.87
N ARG A 152 38.00 3.91 1.23
CA ARG A 152 38.45 5.03 2.02
C ARG A 152 39.71 5.61 1.40
N GLU A 153 39.74 6.92 1.27
CA GLU A 153 40.93 7.64 0.82
C GLU A 153 41.90 7.83 2.01
N GLU A 154 43.21 7.71 1.74
CA GLU A 154 44.27 8.00 2.70
C GLU A 154 45.24 9.01 2.10
N LEU A 155 45.56 10.07 2.85
CA LEU A 155 46.53 11.06 2.42
C LEU A 155 47.95 10.49 2.56
N LYS A 156 48.70 10.45 1.45
CA LYS A 156 50.13 10.11 1.44
C LYS A 156 50.92 11.24 0.80
N ILE A 157 51.77 11.91 1.59
CA ILE A 157 52.63 13.00 1.13
C ILE A 157 54.01 12.42 0.81
N LYS A 158 54.48 12.61 -0.42
CA LYS A 158 55.85 12.29 -0.83
C LYS A 158 56.57 13.60 -1.17
N ILE A 159 57.73 13.78 -0.57
CA ILE A 159 58.54 14.99 -0.74
C ILE A 159 59.82 14.57 -1.48
N SER A 160 60.13 15.25 -2.58
CA SER A 160 61.35 15.04 -3.36
C SER A 160 62.26 16.27 -3.24
N GLY A 161 63.55 16.07 -2.96
CA GLY A 161 64.52 17.15 -2.67
C GLY A 161 64.86 17.27 -1.17
N SER A 162 65.55 18.34 -0.77
CA SER A 162 65.95 18.60 0.63
C SER A 162 65.28 19.86 1.19
N PRO A 163 63.97 19.89 1.39
CA PRO A 163 63.31 21.07 1.94
C PRO A 163 63.69 21.25 3.41
N LEU A 164 63.90 22.51 3.81
CA LEU A 164 64.06 22.88 5.21
C LEU A 164 62.68 22.88 5.88
N VAL A 165 62.37 21.81 6.61
CA VAL A 165 61.16 21.75 7.45
C VAL A 165 61.46 22.52 8.74
N LYS A 166 60.63 23.51 9.05
CA LYS A 166 60.71 24.28 10.30
C LYS A 166 59.52 23.87 11.15
N ASP A 167 59.78 23.44 12.39
CA ASP A 167 58.77 23.08 13.38
C ASP A 167 57.87 24.27 13.77
#